data_AF-A0A1V6EDQ3-F1
#
_entry.id   AF-A0A1V6EDQ3-F1
#
_cell.length_a   1.000
_cell.length_b   1.000
_cell.length_c   1.000
_cell.angle_alpha   90.00
_cell.angle_beta   90.00
_cell.angle_gamma   90.00
#
_symmetry.space_group_name_H-M   'P 1'
#
loop_
_entity.id
_entity.type
_entity.pdbx_description
1 polymer ?
#
loop_
_entity_poly.entity_id
_entity_poly.type
_entity_poly.pdbx_seq_one_letter_code
_entity_poly.pdbx_strand_id
1 'polypeptide(L)'
;MKYLKPISLIVFILCAAVLMYVIITYETKVEYVVSGETIISCKTNAKHPVIPASIDNKAVASIGNRAFCDNSSMITVKLDDGIIELQDESFYNCSALREVFIPRSVTYISPTAFSECPEFAKIEVDQGNKIYKSFNGVLFKDGMSEIVYFPVSFMRTEYYIAHGTRIIGEKAFYKSPLYTVHIPDTVTYIQDYAFAESSDMKSVTLPANLIYLGENVFLGNGKLRTITIGAGVEIQPNSVDGISFYEQYQLYGAGTYLKTGNNIWEYIHDKD
;
A
#
# COMPACT_ATOMS: atom_id res chain seq x y z
N MET A 1 50.67 26.70 25.79
CA MET A 1 49.46 25.95 26.21
C MET A 1 48.76 26.71 27.32
N LYS A 2 47.64 27.40 27.03
CA LYS A 2 46.83 28.06 28.07
C LYS A 2 45.96 27.00 28.73
N TYR A 3 46.24 26.68 29.99
CA TYR A 3 45.38 25.80 30.80
C TYR A 3 44.00 26.45 30.93
N LEU A 4 42.95 25.71 30.56
CA LEU A 4 41.57 26.08 30.89
C LEU A 4 41.47 26.18 32.42
N LYS A 5 40.92 27.29 32.92
CA LYS A 5 40.69 27.46 34.36
C LYS A 5 39.83 26.30 34.87
N PRO A 6 40.08 25.74 36.06
CA PRO A 6 39.38 24.55 36.56
C PRO A 6 37.85 24.68 36.54
N ILE A 7 37.31 25.89 36.71
CA ILE A 7 35.87 26.18 36.59
C ILE A 7 35.35 25.92 35.17
N SER A 8 36.11 26.26 34.13
CA SER A 8 35.74 26.04 32.72
C SER A 8 35.75 24.56 32.33
N LEU A 9 36.62 23.76 32.96
CA LEU A 9 36.68 22.32 32.73
C LEU A 9 35.51 21.60 33.40
N ILE A 10 35.15 22.00 34.62
CA ILE A 10 33.99 21.47 35.36
C ILE A 10 32.68 21.79 34.63
N VAL A 11 32.52 23.03 34.14
CA VAL A 11 31.33 23.42 33.34
C VAL A 11 31.26 22.61 32.05
N PHE A 12 32.38 22.39 31.37
CA PHE A 12 32.42 21.58 30.15
C PHE A 12 32.07 20.10 30.42
N ILE A 13 32.59 19.52 31.50
CA ILE A 13 32.27 18.14 31.91
C ILE A 13 30.80 18.01 32.31
N LEU A 14 30.25 18.99 33.04
CA LEU A 14 28.82 19.03 33.38
C LEU A 14 27.95 19.19 32.13
N CYS A 15 28.30 20.08 31.20
CA CYS A 15 27.58 20.22 29.93
C CYS A 15 27.66 18.95 29.07
N ALA A 16 28.83 18.31 29.00
CA ALA A 16 29.00 17.05 28.28
C ALA A 16 28.22 15.92 28.94
N ALA A 17 28.19 15.83 30.29
CA ALA A 17 27.41 14.85 31.03
C ALA A 17 25.90 15.09 30.91
N VAL A 18 25.45 16.34 30.92
CA VAL A 18 24.04 16.70 30.67
C VAL A 18 23.66 16.40 29.22
N LEU A 19 24.53 16.69 28.24
CA LEU A 19 24.29 16.34 26.84
C LEU A 19 24.26 14.81 26.64
N MET A 20 25.20 14.08 27.27
CA MET A 20 25.24 12.62 27.25
C MET A 20 24.00 12.05 27.95
N TYR A 21 23.54 12.64 29.04
CA TYR A 21 22.29 12.28 29.73
C TYR A 21 21.06 12.55 28.85
N VAL A 22 20.97 13.71 28.20
CA VAL A 22 19.89 14.05 27.25
C VAL A 22 19.87 13.07 26.07
N ILE A 23 21.04 12.66 25.57
CA ILE A 23 21.19 11.64 24.52
C ILE A 23 20.77 10.25 25.02
N ILE A 24 21.11 9.90 26.28
CA ILE A 24 20.72 8.63 26.92
C ILE A 24 19.21 8.59 27.22
N THR A 25 18.57 9.73 27.49
CA THR A 25 17.13 9.84 27.80
C THR A 25 16.21 10.04 26.59
N TYR A 26 16.72 10.00 25.35
CA TYR A 26 15.85 9.71 24.19
C TYR A 26 15.48 8.23 24.19
N GLU A 27 14.80 7.79 25.26
CA GLU A 27 14.28 6.43 25.33
C GLU A 27 13.32 6.24 24.17
N THR A 28 13.50 5.12 23.47
CA THR A 28 12.53 4.69 22.47
C THR A 28 11.25 4.39 23.23
N LYS A 29 10.23 5.22 23.04
CA LYS A 29 8.97 5.13 23.77
C LYS A 29 7.90 4.59 22.83
N VAL A 30 7.15 3.61 23.31
CA VAL A 30 5.97 3.09 22.63
C VAL A 30 4.83 3.16 23.63
N GLU A 31 3.85 4.00 23.34
CA GLU A 31 2.66 4.17 24.18
C GLU A 31 1.46 3.63 23.41
N TYR A 32 0.91 2.51 23.87
CA TYR A 32 -0.30 1.94 23.29
C TYR A 32 -1.53 2.34 24.10
N VAL A 33 -2.64 2.59 23.41
CA VAL A 33 -3.99 2.64 23.97
C VAL A 33 -4.75 1.46 23.41
N VAL A 34 -5.27 0.61 24.30
CA VAL A 34 -5.95 -0.64 23.96
C VAL A 34 -7.39 -0.59 24.43
N SER A 35 -8.32 -1.02 23.58
CA SER A 35 -9.73 -1.26 23.91
C SER A 35 -10.08 -2.70 23.55
N GLY A 36 -10.43 -3.52 24.54
CA GLY A 36 -10.56 -4.97 24.35
C GLY A 36 -9.22 -5.59 23.95
N GLU A 37 -9.19 -6.26 22.80
CA GLU A 37 -7.99 -6.86 22.20
C GLU A 37 -7.43 -6.02 21.04
N THR A 38 -7.89 -4.77 20.91
CA THR A 38 -7.53 -3.89 19.78
C THR A 38 -6.68 -2.72 20.25
N ILE A 39 -5.52 -2.52 19.63
CA ILE A 39 -4.77 -1.26 19.75
C ILE A 39 -5.55 -0.20 18.97
N ILE A 40 -6.07 0.82 19.65
CA ILE A 40 -6.84 1.90 19.05
C ILE A 40 -6.02 3.18 18.83
N SER A 41 -4.86 3.28 19.47
CA SER A 41 -3.90 4.37 19.25
C SER A 41 -2.51 3.95 19.70
N CYS A 42 -1.48 4.40 19.01
CA CYS A 42 -0.09 4.26 19.39
C CYS A 42 0.68 5.56 19.16
N LYS A 43 1.41 6.02 20.18
CA LYS A 43 2.42 7.08 20.03
C LYS A 43 3.80 6.49 20.21
N THR A 44 4.63 6.62 19.18
CA THR A 44 5.99 6.11 19.25
C THR A 44 6.98 6.90 18.41
N ASN A 45 8.21 7.01 18.91
CA ASN A 45 9.40 7.46 18.18
C ASN A 45 10.29 6.28 17.73
N ALA A 46 9.84 5.05 17.94
CA ALA A 46 10.56 3.85 17.55
C ALA A 46 10.66 3.76 16.03
N LYS A 47 11.88 3.52 15.53
CA LYS A 47 12.12 3.28 14.11
C LYS A 47 11.72 1.87 13.66
N HIS A 48 11.82 0.90 14.57
CA HIS A 48 11.63 -0.51 14.29
C HIS A 48 10.79 -1.20 15.39
N PRO A 49 9.59 -0.72 15.73
CA PRO A 49 8.79 -1.34 16.77
C PRO A 49 8.35 -2.75 16.36
N VAL A 50 8.29 -3.61 17.38
CA VAL A 50 7.55 -4.86 17.34
C VAL A 50 6.22 -4.58 18.03
N ILE A 51 5.11 -4.75 17.32
CA ILE A 51 3.76 -4.60 17.88
C ILE A 51 3.41 -5.90 18.59
N PRO A 52 3.26 -5.88 19.93
CA PRO A 52 3.16 -7.11 20.70
C PRO A 52 1.75 -7.69 20.65
N ALA A 53 1.66 -9.02 20.69
CA ALA A 53 0.39 -9.74 20.84
C ALA A 53 -0.14 -9.71 22.29
N SER A 54 0.57 -9.05 23.21
CA SER A 54 0.09 -8.77 24.55
C SER A 54 0.63 -7.46 25.13
N ILE A 55 -0.23 -6.71 25.81
CA ILE A 55 0.12 -5.49 26.55
C ILE A 55 -0.47 -5.63 27.95
N ASP A 56 0.36 -5.44 28.98
CA ASP A 56 -0.03 -5.59 30.40
C ASP A 56 -0.72 -6.93 30.72
N ASN A 57 -0.20 -8.03 30.16
CA ASN A 57 -0.75 -9.40 30.25
C ASN A 57 -2.16 -9.57 29.67
N LYS A 58 -2.64 -8.62 28.87
CA LYS A 58 -3.88 -8.75 28.09
C LYS A 58 -3.53 -9.05 26.65
N ALA A 59 -4.30 -9.92 26.01
CA ALA A 59 -4.10 -10.25 24.61
C ALA A 59 -4.40 -9.03 23.71
N VAL A 60 -3.66 -8.95 22.61
CA VAL A 60 -3.90 -8.04 21.50
C VAL A 60 -4.02 -8.89 20.24
N ALA A 61 -5.14 -8.77 19.56
CA ALA A 61 -5.45 -9.49 18.33
C ALA A 61 -5.58 -8.55 17.13
N SER A 62 -5.77 -7.24 17.36
CA SER A 62 -6.13 -6.31 16.28
C SER A 62 -5.36 -5.00 16.35
N ILE A 63 -5.04 -4.46 15.18
CA ILE A 63 -4.65 -3.06 15.02
C ILE A 63 -5.83 -2.29 14.47
N GLY A 64 -6.38 -1.42 15.31
CA GLY A 64 -7.61 -0.68 15.04
C GLY A 64 -7.45 0.41 14.00
N ASN A 65 -8.59 0.95 13.58
CA ASN A 65 -8.66 2.04 12.63
C ASN A 65 -7.75 3.21 13.02
N ARG A 66 -6.88 3.63 12.11
CA ARG A 66 -5.92 4.75 12.33
C ARG A 66 -5.03 4.63 13.57
N ALA A 67 -4.83 3.42 14.13
CA ALA A 67 -4.12 3.25 15.39
C ALA A 67 -2.68 3.78 15.38
N PHE A 68 -1.97 3.66 14.25
CA PHE A 68 -0.60 4.15 14.06
C PHE A 68 -0.53 5.33 13.07
N CYS A 69 -1.66 5.98 12.80
CA CYS A 69 -1.78 7.08 11.85
C CYS A 69 -0.76 8.20 12.11
N ASP A 70 -0.26 8.81 11.02
CA ASP A 70 0.68 9.94 11.01
C ASP A 70 2.03 9.68 11.70
N ASN A 71 2.43 8.41 11.87
CA ASN A 71 3.74 8.12 12.47
C ASN A 71 4.89 8.38 11.49
N SER A 72 5.63 9.45 11.71
CA SER A 72 6.76 9.87 10.87
C SER A 72 8.12 9.28 11.29
N SER A 73 8.16 8.43 12.32
CA SER A 73 9.41 7.87 12.87
C SER A 73 9.63 6.41 12.49
N MET A 74 8.55 5.63 12.35
CA MET A 74 8.61 4.21 12.00
C MET A 74 9.14 4.03 10.58
N ILE A 75 10.23 3.27 10.48
CA ILE A 75 10.84 2.86 9.21
C ILE A 75 10.42 1.43 8.87
N THR A 76 10.37 0.56 9.86
CA THR A 76 9.87 -0.81 9.69
C THR A 76 8.94 -1.20 10.81
N VAL A 77 7.98 -2.08 10.56
CA VAL A 77 7.10 -2.63 11.61
C VAL A 77 7.12 -4.15 11.55
N LYS A 78 7.28 -4.78 12.71
CA LYS A 78 7.04 -6.22 12.87
C LYS A 78 5.82 -6.42 13.75
N LEU A 79 4.97 -7.37 13.41
CA LEU A 79 3.84 -7.75 14.26
C LEU A 79 4.17 -9.09 14.91
N ASP A 80 3.91 -9.21 16.21
CA ASP A 80 4.02 -10.49 16.90
C ASP A 80 2.98 -11.49 16.39
N ASP A 81 3.35 -12.76 16.49
CA ASP A 81 2.42 -13.86 16.26
C ASP A 81 1.31 -13.84 17.32
N GLY A 82 0.07 -13.73 16.88
CA GLY A 82 -1.10 -13.44 17.70
C GLY A 82 -1.92 -12.25 17.20
N ILE A 83 -1.30 -11.33 16.43
CA ILE A 83 -2.04 -10.31 15.70
C ILE A 83 -2.78 -10.96 14.52
N ILE A 84 -4.08 -10.76 14.47
CA ILE A 84 -5.02 -11.36 13.51
C ILE A 84 -5.40 -10.36 12.41
N GLU A 85 -5.61 -9.09 12.74
CA GLU A 85 -6.17 -8.12 11.80
C GLU A 85 -5.51 -6.74 11.84
N LEU A 86 -5.39 -6.13 10.66
CA LEU A 86 -5.05 -4.73 10.44
C LEU A 86 -6.26 -4.04 9.83
N GLN A 87 -6.92 -3.18 10.62
CA GLN A 87 -8.12 -2.47 10.19
C GLN A 87 -7.79 -1.24 9.33
N ASP A 88 -8.83 -0.51 8.94
CA ASP A 88 -8.77 0.58 7.98
C ASP A 88 -7.77 1.65 8.41
N GLU A 89 -6.90 2.03 7.47
CA GLU A 89 -5.96 3.13 7.68
C GLU A 89 -5.06 2.94 8.92
N SER A 90 -4.88 1.70 9.40
CA SER A 90 -4.14 1.38 10.63
C SER A 90 -2.73 2.01 10.67
N PHE A 91 -2.06 2.13 9.52
CA PHE A 91 -0.77 2.81 9.34
C PHE A 91 -0.86 4.02 8.38
N TYR A 92 -2.01 4.66 8.28
CA TYR A 92 -2.21 5.80 7.36
C TYR A 92 -1.19 6.91 7.58
N ASN A 93 -0.66 7.45 6.48
CA ASN A 93 0.29 8.56 6.50
C ASN A 93 1.55 8.32 7.37
N CYS A 94 1.99 7.07 7.50
CA CYS A 94 3.29 6.76 8.11
C CYS A 94 4.41 7.11 7.13
N SER A 95 4.81 8.39 7.11
CA SER A 95 5.64 8.97 6.05
C SER A 95 7.06 8.40 5.92
N ALA A 96 7.57 7.73 6.95
CA ALA A 96 8.88 7.08 6.93
C ALA A 96 8.80 5.55 6.75
N LEU A 97 7.60 4.96 6.73
CA LEU A 97 7.41 3.51 6.72
C LEU A 97 7.84 2.93 5.37
N ARG A 98 8.80 2.00 5.41
CA ARG A 98 9.39 1.33 4.25
C ARG A 98 9.04 -0.14 4.15
N GLU A 99 8.86 -0.80 5.29
CA GLU A 99 8.67 -2.25 5.35
C GLU A 99 7.77 -2.67 6.50
N VAL A 100 6.90 -3.65 6.23
CA VAL A 100 6.07 -4.32 7.24
C VAL A 100 6.28 -5.82 7.12
N PHE A 101 6.46 -6.49 8.27
CA PHE A 101 6.51 -7.94 8.36
C PHE A 101 5.19 -8.49 8.92
N ILE A 102 4.51 -9.31 8.13
CA ILE A 102 3.24 -9.93 8.46
C ILE A 102 3.49 -11.34 9.04
N PRO A 103 3.11 -11.62 10.30
CA PRO A 103 3.33 -12.92 10.94
C PRO A 103 2.31 -13.97 10.45
N ARG A 104 2.49 -15.22 10.89
CA ARG A 104 1.65 -16.36 10.49
C ARG A 104 0.17 -16.22 10.87
N SER A 105 -0.14 -15.43 11.90
CA SER A 105 -1.48 -15.29 12.49
C SER A 105 -2.39 -14.32 11.76
N VAL A 106 -1.85 -13.38 10.98
CA VAL A 106 -2.66 -12.35 10.32
C VAL A 106 -3.53 -12.98 9.24
N THR A 107 -4.84 -12.74 9.35
CA THR A 107 -5.86 -13.23 8.44
C THR A 107 -6.56 -12.12 7.66
N TYR A 108 -6.52 -10.89 8.16
CA TYR A 108 -7.14 -9.74 7.49
C TYR A 108 -6.22 -8.51 7.48
N ILE A 109 -6.11 -7.89 6.31
CA ILE A 109 -5.45 -6.60 6.10
C ILE A 109 -6.41 -5.77 5.27
N SER A 110 -6.86 -4.63 5.82
CA SER A 110 -7.69 -3.69 5.06
C SER A 110 -6.94 -3.20 3.81
N PRO A 111 -7.62 -3.05 2.65
CA PRO A 111 -7.04 -2.45 1.44
C PRO A 111 -6.45 -1.04 1.66
N THR A 112 -6.85 -0.36 2.75
CA THR A 112 -6.38 0.99 3.09
C THR A 112 -5.37 1.03 4.23
N ALA A 113 -4.95 -0.10 4.78
CA ALA A 113 -4.10 -0.17 5.97
C ALA A 113 -2.81 0.66 5.83
N PHE A 114 -2.25 0.77 4.63
CA PHE A 114 -0.99 1.47 4.33
C PHE A 114 -1.16 2.67 3.38
N SER A 115 -2.35 3.26 3.30
CA SER A 115 -2.59 4.44 2.48
C SER A 115 -1.72 5.63 2.91
N GLU A 116 -1.37 6.49 1.95
CA GLU A 116 -0.49 7.66 2.16
C GLU A 116 0.88 7.35 2.79
N CYS A 117 1.45 6.16 2.60
CA CYS A 117 2.82 5.84 3.03
C CYS A 117 3.81 5.98 1.86
N PRO A 118 4.32 7.19 1.53
CA PRO A 118 5.07 7.45 0.29
C PRO A 118 6.40 6.68 0.16
N GLU A 119 6.98 6.28 1.28
CA GLU A 119 8.24 5.53 1.32
C GLU A 119 8.02 4.01 1.35
N PHE A 120 6.76 3.55 1.31
CA PHE A 120 6.46 2.13 1.52
C PHE A 120 6.86 1.29 0.31
N ALA A 121 7.88 0.45 0.50
CA ALA A 121 8.61 -0.19 -0.58
C ALA A 121 8.39 -1.70 -0.66
N LYS A 122 8.05 -2.35 0.46
CA LYS A 122 7.81 -3.79 0.48
C LYS A 122 7.03 -4.29 1.69
N ILE A 123 6.35 -5.41 1.50
CA ILE A 123 5.78 -6.24 2.56
C ILE A 123 6.47 -7.59 2.55
N GLU A 124 6.90 -8.07 3.71
CA GLU A 124 7.38 -9.43 3.92
C GLU A 124 6.32 -10.22 4.69
N VAL A 125 6.23 -11.53 4.42
CA VAL A 125 5.26 -12.41 5.08
C VAL A 125 5.98 -13.64 5.62
N ASP A 126 5.65 -14.03 6.85
CA ASP A 126 6.10 -15.28 7.45
C ASP A 126 5.69 -16.49 6.57
N GLN A 127 6.62 -17.43 6.36
CA GLN A 127 6.38 -18.59 5.49
C GLN A 127 5.26 -19.51 5.98
N GLY A 128 4.92 -19.44 7.27
CA GLY A 128 3.80 -20.16 7.88
C GLY A 128 2.44 -19.47 7.74
N ASN A 129 2.37 -18.25 7.19
CA ASN A 129 1.07 -17.61 6.92
C ASN A 129 0.33 -18.38 5.82
N LYS A 130 -0.92 -18.77 6.11
CA LYS A 130 -1.74 -19.60 5.22
C LYS A 130 -2.55 -18.79 4.21
N ILE A 131 -2.73 -17.50 4.46
CA ILE A 131 -3.57 -16.60 3.66
C ILE A 131 -2.70 -15.76 2.75
N TYR A 132 -1.74 -15.03 3.34
CA TYR A 132 -0.90 -14.09 2.63
C TYR A 132 0.44 -14.69 2.22
N LYS A 133 1.02 -14.15 1.14
CA LYS A 133 2.38 -14.41 0.70
C LYS A 133 3.00 -13.11 0.19
N SER A 134 4.29 -12.92 0.43
CA SER A 134 5.08 -11.92 -0.28
C SER A 134 5.76 -12.56 -1.48
N PHE A 135 5.74 -11.86 -2.61
CA PHE A 135 6.59 -12.18 -3.74
C PHE A 135 7.20 -10.89 -4.28
N ASN A 136 8.53 -10.80 -4.22
CA ASN A 136 9.29 -9.58 -4.55
C ASN A 136 8.79 -8.32 -3.82
N GLY A 137 8.33 -8.44 -2.57
CA GLY A 137 7.84 -7.32 -1.76
C GLY A 137 6.39 -6.92 -2.01
N VAL A 138 5.70 -7.55 -2.98
CA VAL A 138 4.27 -7.34 -3.26
C VAL A 138 3.46 -8.36 -2.46
N LEU A 139 2.36 -7.90 -1.86
CA LEU A 139 1.49 -8.75 -1.05
C LEU A 139 0.44 -9.43 -1.92
N PHE A 140 0.40 -10.75 -1.81
CA PHE A 140 -0.62 -11.59 -2.42
C PHE A 140 -1.40 -12.36 -1.35
N LYS A 141 -2.55 -12.90 -1.74
CA LYS A 141 -3.27 -13.93 -0.97
C LYS A 141 -3.69 -15.11 -1.84
N ASP A 142 -4.26 -16.12 -1.18
CA ASP A 142 -4.83 -17.31 -1.82
C ASP A 142 -3.86 -17.98 -2.79
N GLY A 143 -2.64 -18.27 -2.30
CA GLY A 143 -1.61 -18.95 -3.09
C GLY A 143 -1.09 -18.13 -4.27
N MET A 144 -1.10 -16.79 -4.16
CA MET A 144 -0.74 -15.83 -5.22
C MET A 144 -1.77 -15.65 -6.34
N SER A 145 -2.99 -16.13 -6.14
CA SER A 145 -4.08 -15.92 -7.10
C SER A 145 -4.70 -14.51 -7.00
N GLU A 146 -4.44 -13.76 -5.94
CA GLU A 146 -4.92 -12.39 -5.76
C GLU A 146 -3.78 -11.47 -5.31
N ILE A 147 -3.61 -10.32 -5.98
CA ILE A 147 -2.77 -9.22 -5.50
C ILE A 147 -3.60 -8.39 -4.53
N VAL A 148 -3.07 -8.20 -3.32
CA VAL A 148 -3.71 -7.42 -2.26
C VAL A 148 -3.13 -6.02 -2.17
N TYR A 149 -1.81 -5.89 -2.26
CA TYR A 149 -1.15 -4.59 -2.13
C TYR A 149 0.18 -4.54 -2.87
N PHE A 150 0.33 -3.51 -3.70
CA PHE A 150 1.55 -3.13 -4.39
C PHE A 150 2.16 -1.88 -3.73
N PRO A 151 3.42 -1.95 -3.25
CA PRO A 151 4.06 -0.83 -2.58
C PRO A 151 4.24 0.41 -3.48
N VAL A 152 3.91 1.59 -2.95
CA VAL A 152 3.97 2.85 -3.71
C VAL A 152 5.40 3.37 -3.96
N SER A 153 6.39 2.93 -3.18
CA SER A 153 7.81 3.27 -3.37
C SER A 153 8.57 2.16 -4.09
N PHE A 154 7.87 1.35 -4.90
CA PHE A 154 8.50 0.29 -5.66
C PHE A 154 9.44 0.89 -6.71
N MET A 155 10.73 0.53 -6.66
CA MET A 155 11.78 1.15 -7.48
C MET A 155 11.74 0.78 -8.97
N ARG A 156 10.60 0.30 -9.49
CA ARG A 156 10.43 -0.07 -10.90
C ARG A 156 9.29 0.71 -11.52
N THR A 157 9.54 1.24 -12.69
CA THR A 157 8.53 1.91 -13.53
C THR A 157 7.71 0.91 -14.35
N GLU A 158 8.19 -0.33 -14.49
CA GLU A 158 7.51 -1.42 -15.21
C GLU A 158 7.31 -2.62 -14.28
N TYR A 159 6.12 -3.20 -14.32
CA TYR A 159 5.76 -4.36 -13.52
C TYR A 159 5.04 -5.44 -14.32
N TYR A 160 5.46 -6.69 -14.14
CA TYR A 160 4.84 -7.87 -14.72
C TYR A 160 4.09 -8.60 -13.63
N ILE A 161 2.75 -8.60 -13.70
CA ILE A 161 1.93 -9.37 -12.75
C ILE A 161 2.21 -10.86 -12.98
N ALA A 162 2.38 -11.60 -11.88
CA ALA A 162 2.74 -13.02 -11.92
C ALA A 162 1.69 -13.85 -12.68
N HIS A 163 2.14 -14.76 -13.54
CA HIS A 163 1.25 -15.69 -14.23
C HIS A 163 0.54 -16.58 -13.20
N GLY A 164 -0.78 -16.73 -13.33
CA GLY A 164 -1.63 -17.43 -12.36
C GLY A 164 -2.37 -16.52 -11.38
N THR A 165 -2.03 -15.22 -11.33
CA THR A 165 -2.90 -14.21 -10.70
C THR A 165 -4.22 -14.16 -11.46
N ARG A 166 -5.32 -14.23 -10.71
CA ARG A 166 -6.71 -14.20 -11.19
C ARG A 166 -7.42 -12.92 -10.84
N ILE A 167 -7.06 -12.32 -9.70
CA ILE A 167 -7.72 -11.14 -9.14
C ILE A 167 -6.68 -10.05 -8.86
N ILE A 168 -6.95 -8.84 -9.33
CA ILE A 168 -6.32 -7.63 -8.83
C ILE A 168 -7.29 -7.03 -7.81
N GLY A 169 -6.91 -7.07 -6.54
CA GLY A 169 -7.77 -6.69 -5.42
C GLY A 169 -8.08 -5.20 -5.35
N GLU A 170 -9.06 -4.85 -4.51
CA GLU A 170 -9.43 -3.47 -4.22
C GLU A 170 -8.20 -2.65 -3.84
N LYS A 171 -7.99 -1.49 -4.50
CA LYS A 171 -6.85 -0.58 -4.25
C LYS A 171 -5.47 -1.23 -4.33
N ALA A 172 -5.32 -2.41 -4.93
CA ALA A 172 -4.07 -3.15 -4.95
C ALA A 172 -2.89 -2.34 -5.51
N PHE A 173 -3.12 -1.49 -6.51
CA PHE A 173 -2.14 -0.57 -7.09
C PHE A 173 -2.54 0.91 -6.89
N TYR A 174 -3.31 1.22 -5.85
CA TYR A 174 -3.70 2.60 -5.56
C TYR A 174 -2.45 3.51 -5.41
N LYS A 175 -2.44 4.65 -6.10
CA LYS A 175 -1.32 5.61 -6.13
C LYS A 175 0.04 5.00 -6.51
N SER A 176 0.05 3.90 -7.25
CA SER A 176 1.31 3.26 -7.64
C SER A 176 2.04 4.08 -8.72
N PRO A 177 3.38 4.22 -8.65
CA PRO A 177 4.18 5.02 -9.59
C PRO A 177 4.45 4.26 -10.91
N LEU A 178 3.53 3.38 -11.31
CA LEU A 178 3.71 2.51 -12.46
C LEU A 178 3.60 3.31 -13.75
N TYR A 179 4.63 3.20 -14.59
CA TYR A 179 4.60 3.68 -15.97
C TYR A 179 3.98 2.63 -16.91
N THR A 180 4.23 1.35 -16.65
CA THR A 180 3.68 0.23 -17.42
C THR A 180 3.39 -0.95 -16.51
N VAL A 181 2.20 -1.54 -16.67
CA VAL A 181 1.81 -2.79 -16.02
C VAL A 181 1.44 -3.82 -17.09
N HIS A 182 2.02 -5.01 -17.00
CA HIS A 182 1.68 -6.15 -17.84
C HIS A 182 0.75 -7.07 -17.06
N ILE A 183 -0.51 -7.11 -17.47
CA ILE A 183 -1.56 -7.90 -16.85
C ILE A 183 -1.69 -9.22 -17.63
N PRO A 184 -1.43 -10.39 -17.03
CA PRO A 184 -1.50 -11.66 -17.75
C PRO A 184 -2.96 -12.07 -18.02
N ASP A 185 -3.18 -12.84 -19.08
CA ASP A 185 -4.52 -13.35 -19.47
C ASP A 185 -5.17 -14.27 -18.44
N THR A 186 -4.46 -14.66 -17.37
CA THR A 186 -5.03 -15.39 -16.23
C THR A 186 -5.90 -14.50 -15.32
N VAL A 187 -5.75 -13.18 -15.41
CA VAL A 187 -6.54 -12.22 -14.62
C VAL A 187 -7.95 -12.13 -15.20
N THR A 188 -8.95 -12.43 -14.38
CA THR A 188 -10.36 -12.39 -14.74
C THR A 188 -11.14 -11.32 -13.98
N TYR A 189 -10.62 -10.80 -12.86
CA TYR A 189 -11.26 -9.73 -12.08
C TYR A 189 -10.25 -8.63 -11.75
N ILE A 190 -10.66 -7.39 -11.97
CA ILE A 190 -9.98 -6.20 -11.47
C ILE A 190 -10.99 -5.45 -10.60
N GLN A 191 -10.73 -5.36 -9.30
CA GLN A 191 -11.67 -4.80 -8.33
C GLN A 191 -11.58 -3.27 -8.22
N ASP A 192 -12.48 -2.71 -7.43
CA ASP A 192 -12.68 -1.28 -7.32
C ASP A 192 -11.38 -0.53 -6.94
N TYR A 193 -11.16 0.62 -7.57
CA TYR A 193 -9.99 1.48 -7.35
C TYR A 193 -8.63 0.80 -7.55
N ALA A 194 -8.57 -0.39 -8.16
CA ALA A 194 -7.34 -1.18 -8.25
C ALA A 194 -6.13 -0.39 -8.77
N PHE A 195 -6.31 0.51 -9.74
CA PHE A 195 -5.25 1.37 -10.29
C PHE A 195 -5.52 2.86 -10.08
N ALA A 196 -6.43 3.22 -9.17
CA ALA A 196 -6.80 4.62 -8.97
C ALA A 196 -5.58 5.46 -8.55
N GLU A 197 -5.50 6.67 -9.07
CA GLU A 197 -4.43 7.65 -8.84
C GLU A 197 -3.01 7.19 -9.25
N SER A 198 -2.89 6.13 -10.05
CA SER A 198 -1.63 5.70 -10.68
C SER A 198 -1.24 6.61 -11.85
N SER A 199 -0.85 7.85 -11.52
CA SER A 199 -0.81 8.96 -12.48
C SER A 199 0.28 8.90 -13.56
N ASP A 200 1.17 7.91 -13.52
CA ASP A 200 2.30 7.79 -14.45
C ASP A 200 2.02 6.94 -15.69
N MET A 201 1.02 6.06 -15.65
CA MET A 201 0.69 5.14 -16.74
C MET A 201 0.06 5.87 -17.94
N LYS A 202 0.51 5.54 -19.15
CA LYS A 202 0.01 6.14 -20.41
C LYS A 202 -0.94 5.28 -21.21
N SER A 203 -0.78 3.97 -21.11
CA SER A 203 -1.57 2.99 -21.84
C SER A 203 -1.72 1.73 -21.00
N VAL A 204 -2.85 1.05 -21.11
CA VAL A 204 -3.06 -0.26 -20.50
C VAL A 204 -3.81 -1.17 -21.46
N THR A 205 -3.34 -2.40 -21.57
CA THR A 205 -4.06 -3.49 -22.25
C THR A 205 -4.65 -4.37 -21.16
N LEU A 206 -5.99 -4.47 -21.15
CA LEU A 206 -6.71 -5.36 -20.26
C LEU A 206 -6.65 -6.80 -20.79
N PRO A 207 -6.62 -7.81 -19.90
CA PRO A 207 -6.40 -9.20 -20.29
C PRO A 207 -7.56 -9.75 -21.11
N ALA A 208 -7.27 -10.69 -22.02
CA ALA A 208 -8.27 -11.21 -22.97
C ALA A 208 -9.43 -11.95 -22.28
N ASN A 209 -9.18 -12.55 -21.11
CA ASN A 209 -10.18 -13.28 -20.32
C ASN A 209 -10.76 -12.44 -19.17
N LEU A 210 -10.62 -11.11 -19.22
CA LEU A 210 -11.22 -10.24 -18.21
C LEU A 210 -12.74 -10.43 -18.20
N ILE A 211 -13.29 -10.70 -17.02
CA ILE A 211 -14.74 -10.86 -16.81
C ILE A 211 -15.32 -9.59 -16.22
N TYR A 212 -14.62 -8.97 -15.28
CA TYR A 212 -15.14 -7.83 -14.50
C TYR A 212 -14.08 -6.74 -14.30
N LEU A 213 -14.48 -5.50 -14.53
CA LEU A 213 -13.74 -4.28 -14.22
C LEU A 213 -14.55 -3.45 -13.22
N GLY A 214 -14.06 -3.35 -11.99
CA GLY A 214 -14.71 -2.68 -10.89
C GLY A 214 -14.89 -1.17 -11.08
N GLU A 215 -15.47 -0.52 -10.09
CA GLU A 215 -15.69 0.92 -10.10
C GLU A 215 -14.37 1.69 -9.91
N ASN A 216 -14.22 2.81 -10.62
CA ASN A 216 -13.13 3.77 -10.44
C ASN A 216 -11.72 3.16 -10.58
N VAL A 217 -11.56 2.06 -11.32
CA VAL A 217 -10.28 1.35 -11.48
C VAL A 217 -9.19 2.28 -11.97
N PHE A 218 -9.48 3.19 -12.90
CA PHE A 218 -8.52 4.15 -13.44
C PHE A 218 -8.81 5.61 -13.03
N LEU A 219 -9.58 5.83 -11.96
CA LEU A 219 -9.88 7.18 -11.47
C LEU A 219 -8.58 7.94 -11.19
N GLY A 220 -8.48 9.21 -11.60
CA GLY A 220 -7.29 10.02 -11.34
C GLY A 220 -6.04 9.65 -12.15
N ASN A 221 -6.12 8.76 -13.14
CA ASN A 221 -5.00 8.41 -14.02
C ASN A 221 -4.79 9.51 -15.09
N GLY A 222 -4.20 10.64 -14.69
CA GLY A 222 -4.08 11.85 -15.52
C GLY A 222 -3.24 11.68 -16.81
N LYS A 223 -2.32 10.72 -16.86
CA LYS A 223 -1.49 10.44 -18.05
C LYS A 223 -2.03 9.32 -18.93
N LEU A 224 -3.04 8.58 -18.49
CA LEU A 224 -3.63 7.50 -19.26
C LEU A 224 -4.30 8.07 -20.50
N ARG A 225 -3.98 7.51 -21.67
CA ARG A 225 -4.48 7.95 -22.98
C ARG A 225 -5.15 6.84 -23.74
N THR A 226 -4.74 5.59 -23.55
CA THR A 226 -5.31 4.47 -24.30
C THR A 226 -5.63 3.31 -23.38
N ILE A 227 -6.78 2.70 -23.61
CA ILE A 227 -7.20 1.45 -22.97
C ILE A 227 -7.60 0.49 -24.08
N THR A 228 -7.02 -0.70 -24.10
CA THR A 228 -7.49 -1.82 -24.92
C THR A 228 -8.25 -2.79 -24.03
N ILE A 229 -9.49 -3.14 -24.41
CA ILE A 229 -10.37 -4.03 -23.64
C ILE A 229 -11.03 -5.07 -24.57
N GLY A 230 -11.19 -6.30 -24.06
CA GLY A 230 -11.88 -7.39 -24.77
C GLY A 230 -13.41 -7.24 -24.77
N ALA A 231 -14.10 -8.15 -25.45
CA ALA A 231 -15.56 -8.17 -25.47
C ALA A 231 -16.12 -8.85 -24.22
N GLY A 232 -17.34 -8.48 -23.82
CA GLY A 232 -18.08 -9.18 -22.78
C GLY A 232 -17.59 -8.91 -21.35
N VAL A 233 -16.63 -8.00 -21.15
CA VAL A 233 -16.25 -7.51 -19.83
C VAL A 233 -17.43 -6.76 -19.21
N GLU A 234 -17.82 -7.15 -18.01
CA GLU A 234 -18.75 -6.41 -17.17
C GLU A 234 -18.05 -5.16 -16.63
N ILE A 235 -18.62 -4.00 -16.93
CA ILE A 235 -18.12 -2.69 -16.49
C ILE A 235 -19.26 -1.86 -15.89
N GLN A 236 -18.92 -1.02 -14.93
CA GLN A 236 -19.80 -0.01 -14.33
C GLN A 236 -19.60 1.35 -15.01
N PRO A 237 -20.56 2.31 -14.88
CA PRO A 237 -20.46 3.62 -15.50
C PRO A 237 -19.17 4.39 -15.19
N ASN A 238 -18.57 4.16 -14.02
CA ASN A 238 -17.35 4.83 -13.55
C ASN A 238 -16.12 3.92 -13.53
N SER A 239 -16.14 2.74 -14.16
CA SER A 239 -15.02 1.78 -14.08
C SER A 239 -13.67 2.35 -14.53
N VAL A 240 -13.65 3.26 -15.50
CA VAL A 240 -12.42 3.93 -15.94
C VAL A 240 -12.22 5.24 -15.18
N ASP A 241 -12.72 6.37 -15.68
CA ASP A 241 -12.62 7.68 -15.03
C ASP A 241 -13.82 8.60 -15.33
N GLY A 242 -14.97 8.00 -15.62
CA GLY A 242 -16.22 8.68 -15.93
C GLY A 242 -17.08 7.91 -16.92
N ILE A 243 -18.29 8.41 -17.16
CA ILE A 243 -19.33 7.72 -17.96
C ILE A 243 -18.97 7.57 -19.45
N SER A 244 -18.11 8.43 -19.99
CA SER A 244 -17.81 8.47 -21.43
C SER A 244 -17.21 7.16 -21.93
N PHE A 245 -16.29 6.52 -21.17
CA PHE A 245 -15.74 5.22 -21.57
C PHE A 245 -16.83 4.15 -21.61
N TYR A 246 -17.67 4.13 -20.57
CA TYR A 246 -18.78 3.18 -20.47
C TYR A 246 -19.71 3.29 -21.69
N GLU A 247 -20.13 4.51 -22.05
CA GLU A 247 -21.00 4.75 -23.20
C GLU A 247 -20.37 4.26 -24.51
N GLN A 248 -19.09 4.54 -24.74
CA GLN A 248 -18.38 4.05 -25.93
C GLN A 248 -18.30 2.51 -25.94
N TYR A 249 -18.01 1.90 -24.80
CA TYR A 249 -17.91 0.45 -24.70
C TYR A 249 -19.26 -0.25 -24.93
N GLN A 250 -20.37 0.32 -24.45
CA GLN A 250 -21.70 -0.21 -24.74
C GLN A 250 -22.05 -0.14 -26.24
N LEU A 251 -21.48 0.81 -26.98
CA LEU A 251 -21.72 0.97 -28.43
C LEU A 251 -20.81 0.07 -29.29
N TYR A 252 -19.53 -0.04 -28.94
CA TYR A 252 -18.51 -0.64 -29.81
C TYR A 252 -17.90 -1.95 -29.28
N GLY A 253 -18.02 -2.24 -27.98
CA GLY A 253 -17.53 -3.48 -27.39
C GLY A 253 -15.99 -3.59 -27.34
N ALA A 254 -15.43 -4.71 -27.81
CA ALA A 254 -13.97 -4.90 -27.78
C ALA A 254 -13.24 -3.86 -28.64
N GLY A 255 -12.07 -3.44 -28.20
CA GLY A 255 -11.15 -2.66 -29.01
C GLY A 255 -10.32 -1.70 -28.19
N THR A 256 -9.77 -0.69 -28.86
CA THR A 256 -8.94 0.34 -28.24
C THR A 256 -9.68 1.66 -28.19
N TYR A 257 -9.64 2.29 -27.02
CA TYR A 257 -10.29 3.57 -26.74
C TYR A 257 -9.23 4.62 -26.46
N LEU A 258 -9.37 5.80 -27.06
CA LEU A 258 -8.50 6.96 -26.89
C LEU A 258 -9.16 8.01 -26.00
N LYS A 259 -8.42 8.53 -25.03
CA LYS A 259 -8.83 9.66 -24.21
C LYS A 259 -8.52 10.97 -24.96
N THR A 260 -9.55 11.66 -25.44
CA THR A 260 -9.42 12.90 -26.27
C THR A 260 -9.60 14.19 -25.47
N GLY A 261 -10.12 14.10 -24.25
CA GLY A 261 -10.31 15.23 -23.35
C GLY A 261 -10.32 14.84 -21.87
N ASN A 262 -10.75 15.75 -21.00
CA ASN A 262 -10.92 15.45 -19.59
C ASN A 262 -12.06 14.44 -19.40
N ASN A 263 -11.68 13.18 -19.20
CA ASN A 263 -12.58 12.04 -19.01
C ASN A 263 -13.54 11.81 -20.19
N ILE A 264 -13.11 12.20 -21.40
CA ILE A 264 -13.80 11.91 -22.66
C ILE A 264 -13.00 10.83 -23.38
N TRP A 265 -13.67 9.75 -23.72
CA TRP A 265 -13.13 8.59 -24.43
C TRP A 265 -13.85 8.42 -25.76
N GLU A 266 -13.09 7.99 -26.76
CA GLU A 266 -13.57 7.71 -28.11
C GLU A 266 -13.04 6.35 -28.56
N TYR A 267 -13.89 5.54 -29.20
CA TYR A 267 -13.45 4.32 -29.84
C TYR A 267 -12.54 4.62 -31.03
N ILE A 268 -11.40 3.94 -31.11
CA ILE A 268 -10.53 4.02 -32.28
C ILE A 268 -11.07 3.05 -33.32
N HIS A 269 -11.70 3.58 -34.37
CA HIS A 269 -12.03 2.78 -35.54
C HIS A 269 -10.74 2.24 -36.16
N ASP A 270 -10.64 0.91 -36.30
CA ASP A 270 -9.64 0.32 -37.16
C ASP A 270 -9.78 0.96 -38.54
N LYS A 271 -8.70 1.56 -39.04
CA LYS A 271 -8.69 2.05 -40.42
C LYS A 271 -8.75 0.82 -41.32
N ASP A 272 -9.85 0.68 -42.03
CA ASP A 272 -9.99 -0.20 -43.20
C ASP A 272 -8.81 -0.01 -44.18
#